data_AF-A0A4Q5QCQ5-F1
#
_entry.id   AF-A0A4Q5QCQ5-F1
#
_cell.length_a   1.000
_cell.length_b   1.000
_cell.length_c   1.000
_cell.angle_alpha   90.00
_cell.angle_beta   90.00
_cell.angle_gamma   90.00
#
_symmetry.space_group_name_H-M   'P 1'
#
loop_
_entity.id
_entity.type
_entity.pdbx_description
1 polymer ?
#
loop_
_entity_poly.entity_id
_entity_poly.type
_entity_poly.pdbx_seq_one_letter_code
_entity_poly.pdbx_strand_id
1 'polypeptide(L)' 'FQLSPRFAIDGAANYVDFTDASIDRVTAAYAGTVVQTPIITNGELRNAHAVVLSLGGRFSF' A
#
# COMPACT_ATOMS: atom_id res chain seq x y z
N PHE A 1 16.59 14.82 13.23
CA PHE A 1 17.00 15.96 14.11
C PHE A 1 17.28 15.45 15.51
N GLN A 2 18.47 15.71 16.02
CA GLN A 2 18.88 15.28 17.36
C GLN A 2 18.45 16.32 18.39
N LEU A 3 17.62 15.93 19.36
CA LEU A 3 17.18 16.81 20.45
C LEU A 3 18.08 16.69 21.69
N SER A 4 18.55 15.48 21.99
CA SER A 4 19.52 15.21 23.04
C SER A 4 20.36 14.00 22.65
N PRO A 5 21.49 13.68 23.32
CA PRO A 5 22.30 12.52 22.97
C PRO A 5 21.53 11.19 22.89
N ARG A 6 20.42 11.09 23.64
CA ARG A 6 19.57 9.90 23.72
C ARG A 6 18.21 10.03 23.02
N PHE A 7 17.88 11.18 22.42
CA PHE A 7 16.58 11.40 21.81
C PHE A 7 16.69 12.16 20.48
N ALA A 8 16.06 11.62 19.45
CA ALA A 8 15.96 12.23 18.13
C ALA A 8 14.54 12.16 17.59
N ILE A 9 14.20 13.11 16.70
CA ILE A 9 12.99 13.10 15.88
C ILE A 9 13.41 13.02 14.42
N ASP A 10 12.79 12.14 13.66
CA ASP A 10 13.09 11.92 12.25
C ASP A 10 11.82 12.15 11.42
N GLY A 11 11.99 12.82 10.28
CA GLY A 11 10.94 12.97 9.28
C GLY A 11 11.45 12.40 7.96
N ALA A 12 10.58 11.69 7.23
CA ALA A 12 10.92 11.17 5.92
C ALA A 12 9.74 11.30 4.95
N ALA A 13 10.07 11.55 3.68
CA ALA A 13 9.13 11.61 2.58
C ALA A 13 9.61 10.67 1.47
N ASN A 14 8.69 9.95 0.85
CA ASN A 14 8.98 9.06 -0.26
C ASN A 14 7.93 9.24 -1.35
N TYR A 15 8.36 9.20 -2.61
CA TYR A 15 7.49 9.18 -3.77
C TYR A 15 7.65 7.81 -4.44
N VAL A 16 6.54 7.08 -4.53
CA VAL A 16 6.50 5.76 -5.16
C VAL A 16 5.78 5.89 -6.48
N ASP A 17 6.49 5.58 -7.55
CA ASP A 17 5.92 5.40 -8.88
C ASP A 17 5.62 3.91 -9.07
N PHE A 18 4.35 3.57 -9.26
CA PHE A 18 3.95 2.19 -9.47
C PHE A 18 3.91 1.89 -10.95
N THR A 19 4.58 0.81 -11.35
CA THR A 19 4.51 0.31 -12.71
C THR A 19 3.08 -0.09 -13.07
N ASP A 20 2.66 0.25 -14.29
CA ASP A 20 1.39 -0.18 -14.84
C ASP A 20 1.27 -1.72 -14.79
N ALA A 21 0.16 -2.22 -14.27
CA ALA A 21 -0.03 -3.64 -14.02
C ALA A 21 -1.50 -4.03 -14.11
N SER A 22 -1.77 -5.25 -14.59
CA SER A 22 -3.09 -5.85 -14.48
C SER A 22 -3.36 -6.32 -13.04
N ILE A 23 -4.57 -6.09 -12.56
CA ILE A 23 -5.14 -6.55 -11.29
C ILE A 23 -6.37 -7.44 -11.60
N ASP A 24 -6.26 -8.27 -12.63
CA ASP A 24 -7.33 -9.19 -12.98
C ASP A 24 -7.58 -10.18 -11.83
N ARG A 25 -8.86 -10.33 -11.45
CA ARG A 25 -9.28 -11.25 -10.39
C ARG A 25 -10.48 -12.06 -10.83
N VAL A 26 -10.38 -13.37 -10.66
CA VAL A 26 -11.54 -14.26 -10.72
C VAL A 26 -12.23 -14.19 -9.37
N THR A 27 -13.44 -13.67 -9.36
CA THR A 27 -14.32 -13.65 -8.18
C THR A 27 -15.55 -14.51 -8.47
N ALA A 28 -16.41 -14.73 -7.48
CA ALA A 28 -17.65 -15.48 -7.68
C ALA A 28 -18.79 -14.89 -6.87
N ALA A 29 -19.95 -14.72 -7.52
CA ALA A 29 -21.21 -14.48 -6.80
C ALA A 29 -21.68 -15.79 -6.17
N TYR A 30 -22.26 -15.69 -4.95
CA TYR A 30 -22.77 -16.84 -4.18
C TYR A 30 -21.70 -17.93 -3.97
N ALA A 31 -20.47 -17.53 -3.64
CA ALA A 31 -19.36 -18.44 -3.44
C ALA A 31 -19.68 -19.52 -2.39
N GLY A 32 -19.42 -20.78 -2.72
CA GLY A 32 -19.71 -21.94 -1.85
C GLY A 32 -21.14 -22.51 -1.96
N THR A 33 -21.98 -21.98 -2.86
CA THR A 33 -23.32 -22.52 -3.15
C THR A 33 -23.35 -23.30 -4.47
N VAL A 34 -24.39 -24.12 -4.68
CA VAL A 34 -24.59 -24.87 -5.94
C VAL A 34 -24.91 -23.96 -7.15
N VAL A 35 -25.23 -22.69 -6.91
CA VAL A 35 -25.51 -21.67 -7.94
C VAL A 35 -24.39 -20.62 -8.03
N GLN A 36 -23.17 -20.99 -7.61
CA GLN A 36 -22.02 -20.10 -7.69
C GLN A 36 -21.77 -19.68 -9.14
N THR A 37 -21.65 -18.37 -9.37
CA THR A 37 -21.42 -17.78 -10.71
C THR A 37 -20.05 -17.11 -10.76
N PRO A 38 -19.10 -17.59 -11.57
CA PRO A 38 -17.81 -16.93 -11.77
C PRO A 38 -18.00 -15.53 -12.36
N ILE A 39 -17.28 -14.55 -11.79
CA ILE A 39 -17.19 -13.18 -12.26
C ILE A 39 -15.72 -12.93 -12.60
N ILE A 40 -15.45 -12.67 -13.87
CA ILE A 40 -14.13 -12.26 -14.32
C ILE A 40 -14.06 -10.75 -14.15
N THR A 41 -13.25 -10.27 -13.21
CA THR A 41 -13.02 -8.85 -12.99
C THR A 41 -11.71 -8.47 -13.66
N ASN A 42 -11.78 -7.55 -14.62
CA ASN A 42 -10.60 -6.99 -15.27
C ASN A 42 -10.27 -5.65 -14.62
N GLY A 43 -9.06 -5.52 -14.10
CA GLY A 43 -8.63 -4.32 -13.39
C GLY A 43 -7.24 -3.92 -13.83
N GLU A 44 -6.95 -2.63 -13.86
CA GLU A 44 -5.63 -2.12 -14.23
C GLU A 44 -5.18 -1.03 -13.27
N LEU A 45 -3.90 -1.08 -12.90
CA LEU A 45 -3.18 0.02 -12.30
C LEU A 45 -2.54 0.81 -13.43
N ARG A 46 -2.91 2.09 -13.56
CA ARG A 46 -2.39 2.98 -14.63
C ARG A 46 -1.91 4.29 -14.06
N ASN A 47 -0.67 4.66 -14.35
CA ASN A 47 -0.02 5.90 -13.90
C ASN A 47 -0.25 6.13 -12.39
N ALA A 48 -0.07 5.07 -11.59
CA ALA A 48 -0.36 5.15 -10.17
C ALA A 48 0.86 5.66 -9.42
N HIS A 49 0.64 6.58 -8.49
CA HIS A 49 1.70 7.17 -7.68
C HIS A 49 1.23 7.33 -6.24
N ALA A 50 2.16 7.21 -5.28
CA ALA A 50 1.90 7.48 -3.88
C ALA A 50 2.97 8.37 -3.27
N VAL A 51 2.54 9.27 -2.39
CA VAL A 51 3.42 10.06 -1.53
C VAL A 51 3.28 9.51 -0.11
N VAL A 52 4.39 9.05 0.46
CA VAL A 52 4.45 8.53 1.83
C VAL A 52 5.20 9.53 2.69
N LEU A 53 4.51 10.10 3.67
CA LEU A 53 5.09 11.00 4.67
C LEU A 53 5.14 10.28 6.02
N SER A 54 6.27 10.42 6.71
CA SER A 54 6.50 9.77 7.99
C SER A 54 7.18 10.73 8.96
N LEU A 55 6.80 10.60 10.23
CA LEU A 55 7.37 11.33 11.35
C LEU A 55 7.52 10.36 12.51
N GLY A 56 8.70 10.29 13.11
CA GLY A 56 9.03 9.34 14.17
C GLY A 56 10.01 9.93 15.17
N GLY A 57 10.18 9.21 16.29
CA GLY A 57 11.19 9.53 17.29
C GLY A 57 11.97 8.29 17.68
N ARG A 58 13.27 8.44 17.94
CA ARG A 58 14.15 7.35 18.40
C ARG A 58 14.77 7.72 19.74
N PHE A 59 14.76 6.74 20.66
CA PHE A 59 15.36 6.85 21.98
C PHE A 59 16.40 5.74 22.19
N SER A 60 17.55 6.05 22.77
CA SER A 60 18.62 5.10 23.10
C SER A 60 18.97 5.14 24.59
N PHE A 61 19.32 3.99 25.17
CA PHE A 61 19.68 3.83 26.59
C PHE A 61 21.20 3.78 26.80
#